data_AF-T0NHF8-F1
#
_entry.id   AF-T0NHF8-F1
#
_cell.length_a   1.000
_cell.length_b   1.000
_cell.length_c   1.000
_cell.angle_alpha   90.00
_cell.angle_beta   90.00
_cell.angle_gamma   90.00
#
_symmetry.space_group_name_H-M   'P 1'
#
loop_
_entity.id
_entity.type
_entity.pdbx_description
1 polymer ?
#
loop_
_entity_poly.entity_id
_entity_poly.type
_entity_poly.pdbx_seq_one_letter_code
_entity_poly.pdbx_strand_id
1 'polypeptide(L)'
;MAMIGQMNGRGDYKGAKHVSTQVVVAAFLIGLLMAPILYLLSYPVSGRVDAQISHEVFLYLSLNSLTLPFLFMEAIYNAIKNANGKPEATFIRMVLMLVLKFII
;
A
#
# COMPACT_ATOMS: atom_id res chain seq x y z
N MET A 1 6.73 -10.43 -8.15
CA MET A 1 7.26 -11.19 -6.99
C MET A 1 7.71 -12.61 -7.33
N ALA A 2 8.09 -12.88 -8.58
CA ALA A 2 8.63 -14.18 -8.97
C ALA A 2 9.92 -14.54 -8.21
N MET A 3 10.76 -13.55 -7.88
CA MET A 3 12.01 -13.75 -7.13
C MET A 3 11.79 -14.36 -5.74
N ILE A 4 10.87 -13.81 -4.93
CA ILE A 4 10.56 -14.32 -3.59
C ILE A 4 9.93 -15.72 -3.68
N GLY A 5 9.01 -15.93 -4.64
CA GLY A 5 8.41 -17.26 -4.86
C GLY A 5 9.42 -18.30 -5.32
N GLN A 6 10.38 -17.94 -6.17
CA GLN A 6 11.46 -18.82 -6.61
C GLN A 6 12.42 -19.17 -5.48
N MET A 7 12.79 -18.22 -4.63
CA MET A 7 13.60 -18.48 -3.43
C MET A 7 12.89 -19.42 -2.47
N ASN A 8 11.60 -19.19 -2.23
CA ASN A 8 10.77 -20.05 -1.40
C ASN A 8 10.65 -21.48 -1.98
N GLY A 9 10.46 -21.60 -3.30
CA GLY A 9 10.43 -22.90 -4.00
C GLY A 9 11.77 -23.65 -4.00
N ARG A 10 12.89 -22.95 -3.81
CA ARG A 10 14.24 -23.53 -3.66
C ARG A 10 14.62 -23.83 -2.20
N GLY A 11 13.73 -23.57 -1.24
CA GLY A 11 14.00 -23.75 0.19
C GLY A 11 14.90 -22.66 0.81
N ASP A 12 15.21 -21.58 0.09
CA ASP A 12 15.97 -20.44 0.61
C ASP A 12 15.06 -19.46 1.36
N TYR A 13 14.60 -19.88 2.54
CA TYR A 13 13.72 -19.07 3.37
C TYR A 13 14.42 -17.84 3.97
N LYS A 14 15.74 -17.92 4.21
CA LYS A 14 16.51 -16.79 4.76
C LYS A 14 16.67 -15.68 3.72
N GLY A 15 17.02 -16.02 2.48
CA GLY A 15 17.09 -15.08 1.37
C GLY A 15 15.73 -14.48 1.06
N ALA A 16 14.69 -15.32 0.99
CA ALA A 16 13.32 -14.85 0.77
C ALA A 16 12.87 -13.84 1.85
N LYS A 17 13.19 -14.08 3.13
CA LYS A 17 12.89 -13.16 4.23
C LYS A 17 13.66 -11.85 4.10
N HIS A 18 14.96 -11.91 3.80
CA HIS A 18 15.79 -10.72 3.67
C HIS A 18 15.32 -9.80 2.54
N VAL A 19 15.09 -10.37 1.35
CA VAL A 19 14.56 -9.63 0.20
C VAL A 19 13.16 -9.08 0.49
N SER A 20 12.29 -9.87 1.14
CA SER A 20 10.96 -9.41 1.55
C SER A 20 11.04 -8.17 2.46
N THR A 21 11.93 -8.18 3.46
CA THR A 21 12.12 -7.02 4.35
C THR A 21 12.64 -5.80 3.60
N GLN A 22 13.62 -5.98 2.71
CA GLN A 22 14.14 -4.88 1.89
C GLN A 22 13.04 -4.23 1.04
N VAL A 23 12.20 -5.03 0.37
CA VAL A 23 11.12 -4.53 -0.48
C VAL A 23 10.07 -3.79 0.36
N VAL A 24 9.73 -4.27 1.56
CA VAL A 24 8.81 -3.58 2.47
C VAL A 24 9.37 -2.22 2.89
N VAL A 25 10.63 -2.16 3.32
CA VAL A 25 11.27 -0.90 3.73
C VAL A 25 11.37 0.07 2.55
N ALA A 26 11.77 -0.40 1.37
CA ALA A 26 11.84 0.41 0.17
C ALA A 26 10.46 0.98 -0.22
N ALA A 27 9.41 0.15 -0.20
CA ALA A 27 8.06 0.59 -0.51
C ALA A 27 7.54 1.63 0.50
N PHE A 28 7.84 1.46 1.78
CA PHE A 28 7.49 2.46 2.80
C PHE A 28 8.20 3.79 2.58
N LEU A 29 9.52 3.78 2.31
CA LEU A 29 10.29 4.99 2.03
C LEU A 29 9.78 5.71 0.76
N ILE A 30 9.50 4.96 -0.31
CA ILE A 30 8.90 5.52 -1.53
C ILE A 30 7.53 6.12 -1.23
N GLY A 31 6.69 5.43 -0.46
CA GLY A 31 5.38 5.93 -0.06
C GLY A 31 5.48 7.20 0.79
N LEU A 32 6.45 7.26 1.71
CA LEU A 32 6.73 8.44 2.55
C LEU A 32 7.20 9.64 1.71
N LEU A 33 7.99 9.41 0.66
CA LEU A 33 8.40 10.45 -0.28
C LEU A 33 7.25 10.89 -1.20
N MET A 34 6.36 9.97 -1.57
CA MET A 34 5.20 10.26 -2.42
C MET A 34 4.09 11.02 -1.68
N ALA A 35 3.90 10.78 -0.39
CA ALA A 35 2.89 11.45 0.43
C ALA A 35 2.94 13.01 0.33
N PRO A 36 4.08 13.69 0.59
CA PRO A 36 4.15 15.14 0.46
C PRO A 36 3.96 15.63 -0.99
N ILE A 37 4.41 14.86 -1.98
CA ILE A 37 4.22 15.21 -3.40
C ILE A 37 2.72 15.19 -3.74
N LEU A 38 1.98 14.17 -3.32
CA LEU A 38 0.54 14.07 -3.53
C LEU A 38 -0.23 15.12 -2.73
N TYR A 39 0.20 15.45 -1.51
CA TYR A 39 -0.35 16.57 -0.75
C TYR A 39 -0.20 17.88 -1.53
N LEU A 40 0.98 18.18 -2.08
CA LEU A 40 1.19 19.40 -2.87
C LEU A 40 0.35 19.39 -4.15
N LEU A 41 0.20 18.23 -4.80
CA LEU A 41 -0.66 18.08 -5.99
C LEU A 41 -2.15 18.17 -5.69
N SER A 42 -2.58 17.97 -4.45
CA SER A 42 -4.00 18.11 -4.08
C SER A 42 -4.52 19.53 -4.31
N TYR A 43 -3.67 20.55 -4.15
CA TYR A 43 -4.01 21.96 -4.33
C TYR A 43 -4.35 22.35 -5.79
N PRO A 44 -3.48 22.10 -6.80
CA PRO A 44 -3.81 22.40 -8.19
C PRO A 44 -4.87 21.45 -8.76
N VAL A 45 -5.08 20.27 -8.17
CA VAL A 45 -6.16 19.36 -8.57
C VAL A 45 -7.50 19.90 -8.09
N SER A 46 -7.63 20.26 -6.81
CA SER A 46 -8.88 20.80 -6.27
C SER A 46 -9.31 22.12 -6.90
N GLY A 47 -8.35 22.98 -7.26
CA GLY A 47 -8.63 24.25 -7.95
C GLY A 47 -9.14 24.12 -9.38
N ARG A 48 -9.07 22.92 -9.98
CA ARG A 48 -9.61 22.64 -11.34
C ARG A 48 -11.00 21.98 -11.31
N VAL A 49 -11.52 21.68 -10.12
CA VAL A 49 -12.85 21.10 -9.93
C VAL A 49 -13.87 22.21 -9.67
N ASP A 50 -15.16 21.90 -9.82
CA ASP A 50 -16.26 22.78 -9.46
C ASP A 50 -16.05 23.40 -8.06
N ALA A 51 -16.25 24.70 -7.96
CA ALA A 51 -16.03 25.48 -6.75
C ALA A 51 -16.87 24.98 -5.56
N GLN A 52 -18.02 24.34 -5.82
CA GLN A 52 -18.89 23.78 -4.78
C GLN A 52 -18.25 22.59 -4.04
N ILE A 53 -17.38 21.83 -4.70
CA ILE A 53 -16.74 20.63 -4.13
C ILE A 53 -15.23 20.74 -3.96
N SER A 54 -14.63 21.84 -4.42
CA SER A 54 -13.18 22.05 -4.40
C SER A 54 -12.55 21.86 -3.01
N HIS A 55 -13.20 22.39 -1.96
CA HIS A 55 -12.72 22.23 -0.59
C HIS A 55 -12.73 20.76 -0.14
N GLU A 56 -13.84 20.05 -0.37
CA GLU A 56 -14.00 18.65 -0.02
C GLU A 56 -13.00 17.76 -0.77
N VAL A 57 -12.77 18.04 -2.05
CA VAL A 57 -11.77 17.33 -2.87
C VAL A 57 -10.36 17.56 -2.33
N PHE A 58 -10.01 18.80 -1.97
CA PHE A 58 -8.71 19.10 -1.36
C PHE A 58 -8.53 18.32 -0.05
N LEU A 59 -9.53 18.36 0.83
CA LEU A 59 -9.50 17.69 2.12
C LEU A 59 -9.39 16.17 1.95
N TYR A 60 -10.17 15.58 1.04
CA TYR A 60 -10.10 14.17 0.72
C TYR A 60 -8.72 13.76 0.19
N LEU A 61 -8.19 14.46 -0.81
CA LEU A 61 -6.90 14.13 -1.43
C LEU A 61 -5.72 14.32 -0.47
N SER A 62 -5.73 15.40 0.31
CA SER A 62 -4.68 15.69 1.30
C SER A 62 -4.66 14.63 2.41
N LEU A 63 -5.81 14.26 2.97
CA LEU A 63 -5.89 13.18 3.96
C LEU A 63 -5.51 11.82 3.37
N ASN A 64 -5.95 11.53 2.14
CA ASN A 64 -5.61 10.27 1.48
C ASN A 64 -4.10 10.13 1.24
N SER A 65 -3.40 11.23 0.91
CA SER A 65 -1.95 11.23 0.71
C SER A 65 -1.15 10.71 1.91
N LEU A 66 -1.66 10.92 3.14
CA LEU A 66 -1.02 10.43 4.37
C LEU A 66 -1.12 8.90 4.52
N THR A 67 -2.11 8.29 3.88
CA THR A 67 -2.33 6.84 3.95
C THR A 67 -1.46 6.05 2.96
N LEU A 68 -0.87 6.74 1.97
CA LEU A 68 -0.12 6.13 0.88
C LEU A 68 1.04 5.21 1.30
N PRO A 69 1.87 5.56 2.31
CA PRO A 69 2.95 4.67 2.76
C PRO A 69 2.42 3.32 3.26
N PHE A 70 1.29 3.35 3.95
CA PHE A 70 0.65 2.15 4.49
C PHE A 70 0.00 1.32 3.38
N LEU A 71 -0.60 1.98 2.37
CA LEU A 71 -1.16 1.31 1.20
C LEU A 71 -0.09 0.52 0.44
N PHE A 72 1.10 1.09 0.27
CA PHE A 72 2.22 0.40 -0.38
C PHE A 72 2.73 -0.77 0.45
N MET A 73 2.90 -0.60 1.77
CA MET A 73 3.24 -1.71 2.66
C MET A 73 2.23 -2.84 2.58
N GLU A 74 0.94 -2.53 2.56
CA GLU A 74 -0.15 -3.49 2.40
C GLU A 74 -0.02 -4.26 1.08
N ALA A 75 0.13 -3.55 -0.04
CA ALA A 75 0.23 -4.17 -1.36
C ALA A 75 1.42 -5.13 -1.43
N ILE A 76 2.58 -4.73 -0.89
CA ILE A 76 3.77 -5.58 -0.82
C ILE A 76 3.56 -6.77 0.11
N TYR A 77 2.97 -6.58 1.29
CA TYR A 77 2.67 -7.68 2.21
C TYR A 77 1.80 -8.76 1.55
N ASN A 78 0.70 -8.34 0.93
CA ASN A 78 -0.24 -9.25 0.25
C ASN A 78 0.48 -10.02 -0.86
N ALA A 79 1.28 -9.33 -1.66
CA ALA A 79 1.99 -9.96 -2.76
C ALA A 79 3.11 -10.92 -2.25
N ILE A 80 3.77 -10.63 -1.13
CA ILE A 80 4.76 -11.54 -0.51
C ILE A 80 4.07 -12.81 -0.02
N LYS A 81 2.90 -12.68 0.65
CA LYS A 81 2.12 -13.84 1.11
C LYS A 81 1.65 -14.72 -0.05
N ASN A 82 1.21 -14.09 -1.14
CA ASN A 82 0.84 -14.80 -2.36
C ASN A 82 2.03 -15.53 -2.99
N ALA A 83 3.20 -14.87 -3.06
CA ALA A 83 4.43 -15.48 -3.57
C ALA A 83 4.92 -16.66 -2.72
N ASN A 84 4.61 -16.67 -1.43
CA ASN A 84 4.93 -17.76 -0.51
C ASN A 84 3.92 -18.92 -0.54
N GLY A 85 2.93 -18.89 -1.44
CA GLY A 85 1.89 -19.92 -1.52
C GLY A 85 0.91 -19.90 -0.36
N LYS A 86 0.71 -18.74 0.28
CA LYS A 86 -0.28 -18.55 1.36
C LYS A 86 -1.33 -17.49 0.99
N PRO A 87 -2.05 -17.65 -0.13
CA PRO A 87 -3.06 -16.69 -0.57
C PRO A 87 -4.25 -16.60 0.40
N GLU A 88 -4.52 -17.64 1.20
CA GLU A 88 -5.60 -17.68 2.19
C GLU A 88 -5.40 -16.61 3.27
N ALA A 89 -4.15 -16.38 3.67
CA ALA A 89 -3.81 -15.33 4.65
C ALA A 89 -4.12 -13.93 4.09
N THR A 90 -3.88 -13.71 2.80
CA THR A 90 -4.24 -12.47 2.11
C THR A 90 -5.75 -12.31 2.02
N PHE A 91 -6.46 -13.38 1.68
CA PHE A 91 -7.92 -13.39 1.59
C PHE A 91 -8.60 -13.10 2.94
N ILE A 92 -8.20 -13.80 4.00
CA ILE A 92 -8.73 -13.59 5.35
C ILE A 92 -8.49 -12.14 5.81
N ARG A 93 -7.29 -11.60 5.57
CA ARG A 93 -6.99 -10.20 5.86
C ARG A 93 -7.94 -9.26 5.11
N MET A 94 -8.17 -9.47 3.81
CA MET A 94 -9.09 -8.63 3.03
C MET A 94 -10.52 -8.68 3.56
N VAL A 95 -11.03 -9.87 3.91
CA VAL A 95 -12.37 -10.02 4.50
C VAL A 95 -12.46 -9.30 5.83
N LEU A 96 -11.47 -9.45 6.72
CA LEU A 96 -11.43 -8.74 8.00
C LEU A 96 -11.42 -7.22 7.81
N MET A 97 -10.58 -6.70 6.90
CA MET A 97 -10.53 -5.27 6.61
C MET A 97 -11.83 -4.75 6.01
N LEU A 98 -12.51 -5.55 5.17
CA LEU A 98 -13.82 -5.21 4.61
C LEU A 98 -14.87 -5.10 5.72
N VAL A 99 -14.93 -6.08 6.63
CA VAL A 99 -15.86 -6.05 7.77
C VAL A 99 -15.57 -4.84 8.67
N LEU A 100 -14.30 -4.58 8.98
CA LEU A 100 -13.88 -3.41 9.76
C LEU A 100 -14.34 -2.09 9.12
N LYS A 101 -14.28 -1.98 7.79
CA LYS A 101 -14.71 -0.78 7.04
C LYS A 101 -16.21 -0.52 7.08
N PHE A 102 -17.03 -1.52 7.44
CA PHE A 102 -18.47 -1.32 7.66
C PHE A 102 -18.81 -0.99 9.10
N ILE A 103 -17.94 -1.33 10.05
CA ILE A 103 -18.14 -1.10 11.49
C ILE A 103 -17.58 0.27 11.91
N ILE A 104 -16.47 0.70 11.30
CA ILE A 104 -15.77 1.97 11.51
C ILE A 104 -16.10 2.91 10.36
#